data_AF-A0A1H3QV44-F1
#
_entry.id   AF-A0A1H3QV44-F1
#
_cell.length_a   1.000
_cell.length_b   1.000
_cell.length_c   1.000
_cell.angle_alpha   90.00
_cell.angle_beta   90.00
_cell.angle_gamma   90.00
#
_symmetry.space_group_name_H-M   'P 1'
#
loop_
_entity.id
_entity.type
_entity.pdbx_description
1 polymer ?
#
loop_
_entity_poly.entity_id
_entity_poly.type
_entity_poly.pdbx_seq_one_letter_code
_entity_poly.pdbx_strand_id
1 'polypeptide(L)'
;HPILGGILTGILLFYLPDVGGTGTAMIQGMINGSFPIAFLCFLLVGKMLATSFTVASGGSAGLVIPSLFLGAITGNLLSSILVADAGLNASLVIAGMAASLASVANVPVAAAIMLIEMVGLQLGVPATLGSIIGYAIGHSRVIYGVTRPDQWQFEETTKWRSIDAKSDCH
;
A
#
# COMPACT_ATOMS: atom_id res chain seq x y z
N HIS A 1 -3.27 18.77 -17.34
CA HIS A 1 -4.52 19.53 -17.09
C HIS A 1 -5.35 18.81 -16.03
N PRO A 2 -5.49 19.36 -14.82
CA PRO A 2 -6.21 18.74 -13.69
C PRO A 2 -7.68 18.42 -13.99
N ILE A 3 -8.33 19.26 -14.79
CA ILE A 3 -9.76 19.16 -15.12
C ILE A 3 -10.06 17.93 -15.97
N LEU A 4 -9.16 17.56 -16.89
CA LEU A 4 -9.38 16.43 -17.80
C LEU A 4 -9.34 15.09 -17.06
N GLY A 5 -8.39 14.92 -16.15
CA GLY A 5 -8.29 13.68 -15.39
C GLY A 5 -9.34 13.59 -14.27
N GLY A 6 -9.83 14.71 -13.73
CA GLY A 6 -11.02 14.74 -12.86
C GLY A 6 -12.32 14.32 -13.57
N ILE A 7 -12.51 14.71 -14.83
CA ILE A 7 -13.66 14.29 -15.64
C ILE A 7 -13.56 12.79 -15.97
N LEU A 8 -12.37 12.31 -16.35
CA LEU A 8 -12.15 10.89 -16.64
C LEU A 8 -12.33 10.01 -15.41
N THR A 9 -11.77 10.39 -14.25
CA THR A 9 -12.01 9.65 -13.00
C THR A 9 -13.46 9.74 -12.56
N GLY A 10 -14.13 10.87 -12.74
CA GLY A 10 -15.56 11.03 -12.46
C GLY A 10 -16.45 10.10 -13.30
N ILE A 11 -16.18 9.98 -14.60
CA ILE A 11 -16.91 9.05 -15.49
C ILE A 11 -16.61 7.59 -15.10
N LEU A 12 -15.35 7.28 -14.78
CA LEU A 12 -14.97 5.93 -14.32
C LEU A 12 -15.68 5.57 -13.00
N LEU A 13 -15.76 6.51 -12.05
CA LEU A 13 -16.46 6.34 -10.78
C LEU A 13 -17.97 6.19 -10.94
N PHE A 14 -18.55 6.80 -11.98
CA PHE A 14 -19.96 6.63 -12.29
C PHE A 14 -20.30 5.21 -12.75
N TYR A 15 -19.41 4.56 -13.50
CA TYR A 15 -19.58 3.18 -13.94
C TYR A 15 -19.10 2.14 -12.92
N LEU A 16 -18.11 2.50 -12.10
CA LEU A 16 -17.52 1.66 -11.05
C LEU A 16 -17.43 2.44 -9.74
N PRO A 17 -18.56 2.59 -9.01
CA PRO A 17 -18.56 3.28 -7.73
C PRO A 17 -17.65 2.59 -6.70
N ASP A 18 -17.46 1.27 -6.84
CA ASP A 18 -16.62 0.46 -5.96
C ASP A 18 -15.11 0.73 -6.07
N VAL A 19 -14.67 1.34 -7.18
CA VAL A 19 -13.28 1.78 -7.36
C VAL A 19 -13.02 3.11 -6.64
N GLY A 20 -14.09 3.79 -6.22
CA GLY A 20 -14.05 5.08 -5.54
C GLY A 20 -13.69 5.05 -4.07
N GLY A 21 -13.08 6.15 -3.64
CA GLY A 21 -12.70 6.38 -2.26
C GLY A 21 -11.55 5.49 -1.78
N THR A 22 -11.52 5.24 -0.48
CA THR A 22 -10.45 4.45 0.16
C THR A 22 -10.54 2.96 -0.19
N GLY A 23 -11.71 2.47 -0.62
CA GLY A 23 -11.98 1.05 -0.88
C GLY A 23 -11.94 0.19 0.38
N THR A 24 -12.12 0.78 1.56
CA THR A 24 -12.20 0.06 2.84
C THR A 24 -13.40 -0.89 2.88
N ALA A 25 -14.53 -0.52 2.28
CA ALA A 25 -15.70 -1.39 2.14
C ALA A 25 -15.38 -2.65 1.31
N MET A 26 -14.64 -2.48 0.21
CA MET A 26 -14.15 -3.59 -0.61
C MET A 26 -13.19 -4.48 0.16
N ILE A 27 -12.24 -3.91 0.90
CA ILE A 27 -11.28 -4.66 1.73
C ILE A 27 -12.03 -5.46 2.80
N GLN A 28 -13.00 -4.85 3.50
CA GLN A 28 -13.84 -5.55 4.47
C GLN A 28 -14.67 -6.67 3.82
N GLY A 29 -15.18 -6.44 2.61
CA GLY A 29 -15.81 -7.49 1.80
C GLY A 29 -14.86 -8.66 1.53
N MET A 30 -13.61 -8.39 1.17
CA MET A 30 -12.60 -9.43 0.91
C MET A 30 -12.20 -10.20 2.17
N ILE A 31 -12.23 -9.54 3.34
CA ILE A 31 -11.98 -10.18 4.64
C ILE A 31 -13.14 -11.11 5.01
N ASN A 32 -14.38 -10.69 4.75
CA ASN A 32 -15.58 -11.43 5.14
C ASN A 32 -16.02 -12.49 4.11
N GLY A 33 -15.47 -12.48 2.90
CA GLY A 33 -15.91 -13.37 1.84
C GLY A 33 -14.94 -13.48 0.66
N SER A 34 -15.11 -14.57 -0.08
CA SER A 34 -14.35 -14.82 -1.30
C SER A 34 -15.04 -14.16 -2.49
N PHE A 35 -14.31 -13.32 -3.22
CA PHE A 35 -14.78 -12.74 -4.48
C PHE A 35 -14.26 -13.55 -5.66
N PRO A 36 -14.95 -13.52 -6.81
CA PRO A 36 -14.44 -14.12 -8.04
C PRO A 36 -13.10 -13.49 -8.44
N ILE A 37 -12.11 -14.32 -8.80
CA ILE A 37 -10.80 -13.94 -9.35
C ILE A 37 -10.93 -12.83 -10.41
N ALA A 38 -11.87 -12.98 -11.34
CA ALA A 38 -12.05 -12.07 -12.46
C ALA A 38 -12.50 -10.67 -12.01
N PHE A 39 -13.34 -10.61 -10.97
CA PHE A 39 -13.81 -9.36 -10.39
C PHE A 39 -12.69 -8.62 -9.65
N LEU A 40 -11.86 -9.36 -8.89
CA LEU A 40 -10.71 -8.80 -8.18
C LEU A 40 -9.67 -8.21 -9.15
N CYS A 41 -9.34 -8.92 -10.23
CA CYS A 41 -8.43 -8.40 -11.26
C CYS A 41 -9.00 -7.15 -11.95
N PHE A 42 -10.31 -7.12 -12.23
CA PHE A 42 -10.96 -5.96 -12.82
C PHE A 42 -10.92 -4.73 -11.89
N LEU A 43 -11.18 -4.93 -10.59
CA LEU A 43 -11.04 -3.90 -9.55
C LEU A 43 -9.62 -3.37 -9.44
N LEU A 44 -8.63 -4.26 -9.51
CA LEU A 44 -7.22 -3.89 -9.43
C LEU A 44 -6.85 -2.91 -10.54
N VAL A 45 -7.15 -3.29 -11.78
CA VAL A 45 -6.87 -2.47 -12.96
C VAL A 45 -7.64 -1.17 -12.90
N GLY A 46 -8.94 -1.23 -12.53
CA GLY A 46 -9.76 -0.03 -12.34
C GLY A 46 -9.16 0.94 -11.34
N LYS A 47 -8.68 0.45 -10.19
CA LYS A 47 -8.09 1.30 -9.13
C LYS A 47 -6.71 1.83 -9.48
N MET A 48 -5.89 1.07 -10.19
CA MET A 48 -4.64 1.57 -10.74
C MET A 48 -4.90 2.70 -11.73
N LEU A 49 -5.84 2.54 -12.66
CA LEU A 49 -6.18 3.59 -13.62
C LEU A 49 -6.76 4.84 -12.93
N ALA A 50 -7.67 4.65 -11.97
CA ALA A 50 -8.25 5.77 -11.21
C ALA A 50 -7.19 6.56 -10.43
N THR A 51 -6.25 5.86 -9.78
CA THR A 51 -5.15 6.49 -9.03
C THR A 51 -4.14 7.15 -9.97
N SER A 52 -3.76 6.50 -11.08
CA SER A 52 -2.88 7.10 -12.10
C SER A 52 -3.48 8.38 -12.68
N PHE A 53 -4.79 8.40 -13.00
CA PHE A 53 -5.44 9.61 -13.50
C PHE A 53 -5.56 10.70 -12.42
N THR A 54 -5.77 10.34 -11.16
CA THR A 54 -5.79 11.29 -10.04
C THR A 54 -4.43 11.94 -9.84
N VAL A 55 -3.35 11.15 -9.87
CA VAL A 55 -1.96 11.64 -9.77
C VAL A 55 -1.58 12.45 -11.00
N ALA A 56 -1.93 11.99 -12.21
CA ALA A 56 -1.67 12.72 -13.45
C ALA A 56 -2.41 14.07 -13.53
N SER A 57 -3.50 14.21 -12.77
CA SER A 57 -4.22 15.48 -12.61
C SER A 57 -3.55 16.46 -11.66
N GLY A 58 -2.47 16.06 -10.96
CA GLY A 58 -1.85 16.87 -9.92
C GLY A 58 -2.53 16.74 -8.55
N GLY A 59 -3.38 15.72 -8.35
CA GLY A 59 -3.91 15.37 -7.04
C GLY A 59 -2.86 14.63 -6.20
N SER A 60 -2.82 14.91 -4.90
CA SER A 60 -2.01 14.13 -3.95
C SER A 60 -2.74 12.81 -3.63
N ALA A 61 -2.32 11.71 -4.26
CA ALA A 61 -2.78 10.38 -3.89
C ALA A 61 -1.64 9.64 -3.16
N GLY A 62 -1.83 9.38 -1.87
CA GLY A 62 -0.86 8.58 -1.10
C GLY A 62 -0.80 7.15 -1.61
N LEU A 63 0.40 6.55 -1.66
CA LEU A 63 0.62 5.17 -2.12
C LEU A 63 0.19 4.10 -1.09
N VAL A 64 -0.13 4.49 0.13
CA VAL A 64 -0.54 3.58 1.22
C VAL A 64 -1.80 2.80 0.85
N ILE A 65 -2.90 3.50 0.51
CA ILE A 65 -4.18 2.86 0.22
C ILE A 65 -4.13 1.96 -1.03
N PRO A 66 -3.53 2.38 -2.16
CA PRO A 66 -3.33 1.51 -3.32
C PRO A 66 -2.52 0.27 -2.98
N SER A 67 -1.46 0.40 -2.16
CA SER A 67 -0.64 -0.75 -1.77
C SER A 67 -1.44 -1.76 -0.92
N LEU A 68 -2.20 -1.28 0.07
CA LEU A 68 -3.09 -2.12 0.88
C LEU A 68 -4.12 -2.83 0.01
N PHE A 69 -4.69 -2.13 -0.97
CA PHE A 69 -5.67 -2.72 -1.87
C PHE A 69 -5.07 -3.84 -2.75
N LEU A 70 -3.85 -3.64 -3.25
CA LEU A 70 -3.09 -4.67 -3.94
C LEU A 70 -2.90 -5.90 -3.05
N GLY A 71 -2.42 -5.69 -1.82
CA GLY A 71 -2.18 -6.76 -0.86
C GLY A 71 -3.44 -7.52 -0.45
N ALA A 72 -4.59 -6.83 -0.35
CA ALA A 72 -5.86 -7.46 -0.06
C ALA A 72 -6.31 -8.39 -1.20
N ILE A 73 -6.15 -7.93 -2.44
CA ILE A 73 -6.47 -8.73 -3.64
C ILE A 73 -5.56 -9.95 -3.72
N THR A 74 -4.24 -9.78 -3.56
CA THR A 74 -3.30 -10.92 -3.63
C THR A 74 -3.53 -11.92 -2.50
N GLY A 75 -3.86 -11.45 -1.29
CA GLY A 75 -4.22 -12.31 -0.17
C GLY A 75 -5.52 -13.08 -0.40
N ASN A 76 -6.56 -12.45 -0.97
CA ASN A 76 -7.83 -13.12 -1.28
C ASN A 76 -7.67 -14.14 -2.44
N LEU A 77 -6.85 -13.80 -3.45
CA LEU A 77 -6.45 -14.72 -4.52
C LEU A 77 -5.76 -15.96 -3.95
N LEU A 78 -4.79 -15.73 -3.05
CA LEU A 78 -4.03 -16.80 -2.42
C LEU A 78 -4.95 -17.66 -1.53
N SER A 79 -5.89 -17.06 -0.80
CA SER A 79 -6.88 -17.80 -0.04
C SER A 79 -7.77 -18.64 -0.95
N SER A 80 -8.25 -18.09 -2.07
CA SER A 80 -9.09 -18.80 -3.03
C SER A 80 -8.39 -20.03 -3.63
N ILE A 81 -7.06 -20.02 -3.70
CA ILE A 81 -6.26 -21.15 -4.19
C ILE A 81 -5.98 -22.17 -3.09
N LEU A 82 -5.63 -21.72 -1.88
CA LEU A 82 -5.19 -22.61 -0.81
C LEU A 82 -6.35 -23.20 0.02
N VAL A 83 -7.36 -22.41 0.38
CA VAL A 83 -8.33 -22.78 1.43
C VAL A 83 -9.70 -22.10 1.22
N ALA A 84 -10.78 -22.89 1.26
CA ALA A 84 -12.17 -22.43 1.19
C ALA A 84 -12.80 -22.18 2.58
N ASP A 85 -11.99 -21.86 3.59
CA ASP A 85 -12.44 -21.53 4.96
C ASP A 85 -12.37 -20.01 5.19
N ALA A 86 -13.45 -19.45 5.73
CA ALA A 86 -13.60 -18.00 5.92
C ALA A 86 -12.63 -17.43 6.97
N GLY A 87 -12.25 -18.21 8.00
CA GLY A 87 -11.34 -17.75 9.04
C GLY A 87 -9.90 -17.61 8.54
N LEU A 88 -9.48 -18.50 7.64
CA LEU A 88 -8.15 -18.43 7.03
C LEU A 88 -8.06 -17.32 5.96
N ASN A 89 -9.16 -17.04 5.26
CA ASN A 89 -9.20 -15.98 4.24
C ASN A 89 -8.85 -14.61 4.84
N ALA A 90 -9.54 -14.22 5.91
CA ALA A 90 -9.27 -12.98 6.63
C ALA A 90 -7.78 -12.84 7.00
N SER A 91 -7.19 -13.92 7.51
CA SER A 91 -5.77 -13.94 7.90
C SER A 91 -4.83 -13.73 6.71
N LEU A 92 -5.10 -14.38 5.58
CA LEU A 92 -4.28 -14.25 4.37
C LEU A 92 -4.41 -12.88 3.70
N VAL A 93 -5.62 -12.33 3.66
CA VAL A 93 -5.89 -10.97 3.16
C VAL A 93 -5.08 -9.95 3.95
N ILE A 94 -5.13 -10.02 5.27
CA ILE A 94 -4.44 -9.08 6.16
C ILE A 94 -2.91 -9.25 6.09
N ALA A 95 -2.43 -10.49 6.02
CA ALA A 95 -1.02 -10.76 5.80
C ALA A 95 -0.53 -10.17 4.46
N GLY A 96 -1.32 -10.32 3.38
CA GLY A 96 -1.03 -9.74 2.07
C GLY A 96 -1.01 -8.21 2.09
N MET A 97 -1.99 -7.58 2.75
CA MET A 97 -2.03 -6.13 2.94
C MET A 97 -0.79 -5.62 3.67
N ALA A 98 -0.43 -6.24 4.80
CA ALA A 98 0.75 -5.86 5.58
C ALA A 98 2.06 -6.07 4.80
N ALA A 99 2.16 -7.18 4.06
CA ALA A 99 3.32 -7.51 3.24
C ALA A 99 3.55 -6.48 2.13
N SER A 100 2.49 -6.12 1.39
CA SER A 100 2.57 -5.15 0.30
C SER A 100 3.03 -3.77 0.79
N LEU A 101 2.46 -3.28 1.89
CA LEU A 101 2.82 -1.99 2.47
C LEU A 101 4.26 -2.00 3.01
N ALA A 102 4.65 -3.06 3.72
CA ALA A 102 6.00 -3.20 4.26
C ALA A 102 7.06 -3.31 3.15
N SER A 103 6.75 -4.00 2.04
CA SER A 103 7.62 -4.12 0.87
C SER A 103 7.81 -2.78 0.16
N VAL A 104 6.76 -1.99 0.00
CA VAL A 104 6.82 -0.71 -0.75
C VAL A 104 7.49 0.38 0.10
N ALA A 105 7.12 0.49 1.37
CA ALA A 105 7.59 1.56 2.24
C ALA A 105 8.87 1.21 3.02
N ASN A 106 9.28 -0.06 3.07
CA ASN A 106 10.38 -0.54 3.91
C ASN A 106 10.19 -0.27 5.41
N VAL A 107 8.93 -0.31 5.87
CA VAL A 107 8.57 -0.06 7.28
C VAL A 107 7.76 -1.23 7.85
N PRO A 108 8.38 -2.37 8.18
CA PRO A 108 7.66 -3.57 8.64
C PRO A 108 6.93 -3.36 9.98
N VAL A 109 7.53 -2.60 10.90
CA VAL A 109 6.94 -2.32 12.23
C VAL A 109 5.74 -1.39 12.09
N ALA A 110 5.87 -0.27 11.35
CA ALA A 110 4.76 0.65 11.16
C ALA A 110 3.64 0.02 10.33
N ALA A 111 3.96 -0.80 9.33
CA ALA A 111 2.96 -1.54 8.56
C ALA A 111 2.16 -2.52 9.45
N ALA A 112 2.83 -3.25 10.35
CA ALA A 112 2.13 -4.15 11.27
C ALA A 112 1.19 -3.38 12.22
N ILE A 113 1.67 -2.29 12.84
CA ILE A 113 0.87 -1.47 13.76
C ILE A 113 -0.33 -0.87 13.03
N MET A 114 -0.12 -0.28 11.85
CA MET A 114 -1.21 0.30 11.06
C MET A 114 -2.32 -0.73 10.78
N LEU A 115 -1.95 -1.95 10.39
CA LEU A 115 -2.93 -3.00 10.06
C LEU A 115 -3.67 -3.49 11.30
N ILE A 116 -2.98 -3.60 12.44
CA ILE A 116 -3.60 -3.92 13.74
C ILE A 116 -4.62 -2.85 14.12
N GLU A 117 -4.30 -1.56 13.95
CA GLU A 117 -5.23 -0.47 14.22
C GLU A 117 -6.46 -0.49 13.28
N MET A 118 -6.27 -0.86 12.01
CA MET A 118 -7.37 -0.88 11.03
C MET A 118 -8.31 -2.08 11.20
N VAL A 119 -7.80 -3.26 11.53
CA VAL A 119 -8.58 -4.51 11.50
C VAL A 119 -8.80 -5.12 12.89
N GLY A 120 -8.00 -4.71 13.87
CA GLY A 120 -8.09 -5.15 15.26
C GLY A 120 -7.06 -6.21 15.65
N LEU A 121 -6.88 -6.36 16.96
CA LEU A 121 -5.82 -7.17 17.56
C LEU A 121 -5.91 -8.68 17.24
N GLN A 122 -7.13 -9.18 16.97
CA GLN A 122 -7.39 -10.59 16.66
C GLN A 122 -6.64 -11.07 15.43
N LEU A 123 -6.36 -10.16 14.48
CA LEU A 123 -5.66 -10.45 13.24
C LEU A 123 -4.27 -9.80 13.21
N GLY A 124 -3.71 -9.48 14.39
CA GLY A 124 -2.37 -8.90 14.50
C GLY A 124 -1.23 -9.88 14.20
N VAL A 125 -1.43 -11.17 14.49
CA VAL A 125 -0.44 -12.21 14.16
C VAL A 125 -0.21 -12.32 12.64
N PRO A 126 -1.24 -12.49 11.79
CA PRO A 126 -1.03 -12.50 10.35
C PRO A 126 -0.50 -11.17 9.82
N ALA A 127 -0.88 -10.02 10.40
CA ALA A 127 -0.36 -8.72 10.00
C ALA A 127 1.15 -8.58 10.23
N THR A 128 1.63 -8.98 11.41
CA THR A 128 3.07 -8.91 11.76
C THR A 128 3.91 -9.88 10.92
N LEU A 129 3.43 -11.11 10.71
CA LEU A 129 4.11 -12.08 9.85
C LEU A 129 4.16 -11.59 8.40
N GLY A 130 3.03 -11.10 7.88
CA GLY A 130 2.94 -10.52 6.55
C GLY A 130 3.93 -9.38 6.35
N SER A 131 4.00 -8.43 7.30
CA SER A 131 4.91 -7.29 7.18
C SER A 131 6.38 -7.69 7.20
N ILE A 132 6.78 -8.66 8.03
CA ILE A 132 8.16 -9.16 8.08
C ILE A 132 8.52 -9.86 6.77
N ILE A 133 7.65 -10.73 6.25
CA ILE A 133 7.88 -11.47 4.99
C ILE A 133 7.96 -10.48 3.82
N GLY A 134 7.00 -9.56 3.72
CA GLY A 134 6.98 -8.55 2.66
C GLY A 134 8.19 -7.65 2.69
N TYR A 135 8.65 -7.25 3.88
CA TYR A 135 9.89 -6.51 4.03
C TYR A 135 11.12 -7.32 3.61
N ALA A 136 11.23 -8.59 4.05
CA ALA A 136 12.37 -9.44 3.71
C ALA A 136 12.51 -9.63 2.19
N ILE A 137 11.40 -9.72 1.46
CA ILE A 137 11.38 -9.84 0.00
C ILE A 137 11.63 -8.46 -0.67
N GLY A 138 11.00 -7.41 -0.15
CA GLY A 138 10.99 -6.06 -0.74
C GLY A 138 12.23 -5.21 -0.45
N HIS A 139 13.06 -5.61 0.51
CA HIS A 139 14.17 -4.80 1.02
C HIS A 139 15.16 -4.34 -0.06
N SER A 140 15.28 -5.07 -1.17
CA SER A 140 16.25 -4.75 -2.23
C SER A 140 15.83 -3.60 -3.17
N ARG A 141 14.55 -3.19 -3.21
CA ARG A 141 14.03 -2.21 -4.19
C ARG A 141 13.15 -1.18 -3.48
N VAL A 142 13.77 -0.14 -2.91
CA VAL A 142 13.07 0.92 -2.19
C VAL A 142 12.75 2.09 -3.12
N ILE A 143 11.50 2.57 -3.13
CA ILE A 143 11.10 3.80 -3.86
C ILE A 143 11.60 5.05 -3.13
N TYR A 144 11.65 4.99 -1.79
CA TYR A 144 12.24 6.02 -0.95
C TYR A 144 13.75 5.75 -0.79
N GLY A 145 14.59 6.47 -1.55
CA GLY A 145 16.06 6.27 -1.57
C GLY A 145 16.81 6.60 -0.26
N VAL A 146 16.15 7.07 0.79
CA VAL A 146 16.82 7.69 1.94
C VAL A 146 17.32 6.69 3.00
N THR A 147 17.27 5.38 2.75
CA THR A 147 17.65 4.38 3.77
C THR A 147 19.05 3.78 3.56
N ARG A 148 19.73 4.06 2.45
CA ARG A 148 21.12 3.59 2.24
C ARG A 148 22.13 4.71 2.54
N PRO A 149 23.06 4.52 3.48
CA PRO A 149 24.12 5.48 3.76
C PRO A 149 25.17 5.62 2.63
N ASP A 150 25.02 4.93 1.50
CA ASP A 150 25.95 5.02 0.36
C ASP A 150 25.63 6.15 -0.64
N GLN A 151 24.50 6.84 -0.46
CA GLN A 151 24.04 7.81 -1.45
C GLN A 151 24.67 9.19 -1.23
N TRP A 152 25.13 9.81 -2.32
CA TRP A 152 25.66 11.18 -2.43
C TRP A 152 24.89 12.24 -1.61
N GLN A 153 23.58 12.07 -1.40
CA GLN A 153 22.75 12.95 -0.57
C GLN A 153 23.14 12.91 0.93
N PHE A 154 23.64 11.79 1.46
CA PHE A 154 24.19 11.72 2.82
C PHE A 154 25.52 12.48 2.95
N GLU A 155 26.34 12.49 1.89
CA GLU A 155 27.60 13.24 1.83
C GLU A 155 27.34 14.75 1.71
N GLU A 156 26.33 15.16 0.95
CA GLU A 156 25.89 16.56 0.91
C GLU A 156 25.32 17.04 2.25
N THR A 157 24.45 16.25 2.91
CA THR A 157 23.85 16.67 4.20
C THR A 157 24.87 16.77 5.33
N THR A 158 25.91 15.92 5.35
CA THR A 158 27.03 16.06 6.29
C THR A 158 27.89 17.28 5.97
N LYS A 159 28.10 17.57 4.69
CA LYS A 159 28.80 18.79 4.24
C LYS A 159 28.05 20.05 4.68
N TRP A 160 26.73 20.13 4.49
CA TRP A 160 25.91 21.25 4.97
C TRP A 160 25.96 21.40 6.49
N ARG A 161 25.81 20.31 7.26
CA ARG A 161 25.98 20.34 8.72
C ARG A 161 27.33 20.89 9.17
N SER A 162 28.40 20.60 8.42
CA SER A 162 29.74 21.11 8.74
C SER A 162 29.92 22.60 8.42
N ILE A 163 29.12 23.14 7.49
CA ILE A 163 29.10 24.55 7.11
C ILE A 163 28.29 25.34 8.15
N ASP A 164 27.13 24.82 8.56
CA ASP A 164 26.28 25.45 9.59
C ASP A 164 27.00 25.50 10.96
N ALA A 165 27.70 24.41 11.32
CA ALA A 165 28.52 24.38 12.53
C ALA A 165 29.69 25.39 12.52
N LYS A 166 30.14 25.82 11.34
CA LYS A 166 31.17 26.86 11.19
C LYS A 166 30.58 28.26 11.16
N SER A 167 29.36 28.45 10.67
CA SER A 167 28.68 29.76 10.72
C SER A 167 28.23 30.15 12.12
N ASP A 168 27.97 29.17 13.00
CA ASP A 168 27.56 29.41 14.39
C ASP A 168 28.74 29.76 15.33
N CYS A 169 29.97 29.74 14.84
CA CYS A 169 31.20 30.04 15.60
C CYS A 169 31.75 31.46 15.35
N HIS A 170 30.99 32.32 14.67
CA HIS A 170 31.28 33.74 14.45
C HIS A 170 30.17 34.62 15.05
#